data_AF-A0A7X7UL38-F1
#
_entry.id   AF-A0A7X7UL38-F1
#
_cell.length_a   1.000
_cell.length_b   1.000
_cell.length_c   1.000
_cell.angle_alpha   90.00
_cell.angle_beta   90.00
_cell.angle_gamma   90.00
#
_symmetry.space_group_name_H-M   'P 1'
#
loop_
_entity.id
_entity.type
_entity.pdbx_description
1 polymer ?
#
loop_
_entity_poly.entity_id
_entity_poly.type
_entity_poly.pdbx_seq_one_letter_code
_entity_poly.pdbx_strand_id
1 'polypeptide(L)'
;MNKIYWVFVSIAGLILYSNALYAQFSLSSEFRPRMEYRHGYKQPAPSAVDPAFFVSQRTRLTGEYKSNVAKMLFSFQDVRTWGDLPQLSSANDKLTLHQAWLELKVFKDVNLKAGRQEIIYDDARLFGNVDWAQQG
;
A
#
# COMPACT_ATOMS: atom_id res chain seq x y z
N MET A 1 -37.50 -42.59 1.03
CA MET A 1 -36.77 -41.97 -0.10
C MET A 1 -36.92 -40.45 -0.22
N ASN A 2 -37.85 -39.77 0.48
CA ASN A 2 -38.14 -38.35 0.21
C ASN A 2 -37.18 -37.35 0.90
N LYS A 3 -36.60 -37.68 2.06
CA LYS A 3 -35.75 -36.75 2.82
C LYS A 3 -34.40 -36.47 2.13
N ILE A 4 -33.80 -37.48 1.48
CA ILE A 4 -32.51 -37.34 0.79
C ILE A 4 -32.64 -36.39 -0.42
N TYR A 5 -33.76 -36.45 -1.13
CA TYR A 5 -34.05 -35.61 -2.29
C TYR A 5 -34.15 -34.13 -1.88
N TRP A 6 -34.83 -33.82 -0.78
CA TRP A 6 -34.91 -32.45 -0.27
C TRP A 6 -33.56 -31.88 0.20
N VAL A 7 -32.65 -32.74 0.68
CA VAL A 7 -31.27 -32.32 1.00
C VAL A 7 -30.51 -31.96 -0.28
N PHE A 8 -30.58 -32.79 -1.32
CA PHE A 8 -29.95 -32.49 -2.61
C PHE A 8 -30.53 -31.23 -3.28
N VAL A 9 -31.86 -31.04 -3.22
CA VAL A 9 -32.53 -29.84 -3.75
C VAL A 9 -32.11 -28.59 -2.96
N SER A 10 -32.00 -28.67 -1.64
CA SER A 10 -31.54 -27.55 -0.80
C SER A 10 -30.09 -27.17 -1.10
N ILE A 11 -29.21 -28.14 -1.29
CA ILE A 11 -27.80 -27.93 -1.64
C ILE A 11 -27.69 -27.31 -3.05
N ALA A 12 -28.45 -27.82 -4.02
CA ALA A 12 -28.49 -27.25 -5.36
C ALA A 12 -29.03 -25.82 -5.37
N GLY A 13 -30.07 -25.53 -4.56
CA GLY A 13 -30.58 -24.19 -4.35
C GLY A 13 -29.52 -23.24 -3.79
N LEU A 14 -28.80 -23.64 -2.75
CA LEU A 14 -27.70 -22.86 -2.16
C LEU A 14 -26.58 -22.52 -3.14
N ILE A 15 -26.22 -23.45 -4.04
CA ILE A 15 -25.20 -23.23 -5.08
C ILE A 15 -25.71 -22.22 -6.13
N LEU A 16 -26.99 -22.29 -6.49
CA LEU A 16 -27.64 -21.37 -7.43
C LEU A 16 -27.89 -19.97 -6.83
N TYR A 17 -27.91 -19.83 -5.50
CA TYR A 17 -28.01 -18.54 -4.78
C TYR A 17 -26.66 -17.82 -4.62
N SER A 18 -25.62 -18.24 -5.33
CA SER A 18 -24.34 -17.50 -5.38
C SER A 18 -24.53 -16.15 -6.10
N ASN A 19 -24.87 -15.13 -5.33
CA ASN A 19 -24.81 -13.75 -5.81
C ASN A 19 -23.36 -13.43 -6.20
N ALA A 20 -23.18 -12.75 -7.33
CA ALA A 20 -21.89 -12.16 -7.70
C ALA A 20 -21.55 -11.08 -6.65
N LEU A 21 -20.74 -11.45 -5.65
CA LEU A 21 -20.18 -10.50 -4.70
C LEU A 21 -19.18 -9.62 -5.44
N TYR A 22 -19.53 -8.36 -5.68
CA TYR A 22 -18.59 -7.36 -6.17
C TYR A 22 -17.67 -6.96 -5.01
N ALA A 23 -16.40 -7.33 -5.10
CA ALA A 23 -15.38 -6.92 -4.14
C ALA A 23 -15.07 -5.43 -4.32
N GLN A 24 -15.86 -4.58 -3.64
CA GLN A 24 -15.66 -3.12 -3.64
C GLN A 24 -14.48 -2.70 -2.77
N PHE A 25 -14.08 -3.53 -1.81
CA PHE A 25 -12.95 -3.29 -0.93
C PHE A 25 -11.79 -4.24 -1.25
N SER A 26 -10.59 -3.70 -1.31
CA SER A 26 -9.35 -4.47 -1.43
C SER A 26 -8.35 -4.03 -0.37
N LEU A 27 -7.68 -5.00 0.24
CA LEU A 27 -6.57 -4.78 1.15
C LEU A 27 -5.30 -5.36 0.51
N SER A 28 -4.28 -4.53 0.32
CA SER A 28 -2.98 -4.95 -0.19
C SER A 28 -1.88 -4.60 0.80
N SER A 29 -0.82 -5.40 0.79
CA SER A 29 0.39 -5.14 1.54
C SER A 29 1.60 -5.20 0.63
N GLU A 30 2.61 -4.41 0.98
CA GLU A 30 3.91 -4.41 0.34
C GLU A 30 4.96 -4.64 1.43
N PHE A 31 5.91 -5.53 1.14
CA PHE A 31 7.09 -5.74 1.95
C PHE A 31 8.32 -5.69 1.04
N ARG A 32 9.14 -4.65 1.21
CA ARG A 32 10.22 -4.28 0.28
C ARG A 32 11.53 -4.03 1.05
N PRO A 33 12.29 -5.10 1.36
CA PRO A 33 13.64 -4.98 1.90
C PRO A 33 14.63 -4.59 0.78
N ARG A 34 15.67 -3.85 1.15
CA ARG A 34 16.76 -3.42 0.27
C ARG A 34 18.07 -3.47 1.02
N MET A 35 18.92 -4.39 0.58
CA MET A 35 20.30 -4.46 1.04
C MET A 35 21.14 -3.43 0.28
N GLU A 36 21.92 -2.63 1.00
CA GLU A 36 22.78 -1.62 0.41
C GLU A 36 24.19 -1.72 1.02
N TYR A 37 25.18 -1.82 0.13
CA TYR A 37 26.59 -1.59 0.45
C TYR A 37 26.97 -0.24 -0.14
N ARG A 38 27.47 0.68 0.70
CA ARG A 38 27.80 2.05 0.29
C ARG A 38 29.17 2.44 0.80
N HIS A 39 30.02 2.91 -0.11
CA HIS A 39 31.29 3.53 0.21
C HIS A 39 31.31 4.92 -0.42
N GLY A 40 30.78 5.90 0.31
CA GLY A 40 30.43 7.22 -0.19
C GLY A 40 28.95 7.35 -0.57
N TYR A 41 28.41 8.56 -0.46
CA TYR A 41 27.02 8.87 -0.83
C TYR A 41 26.94 10.33 -1.28
N LYS A 42 26.50 10.57 -2.53
CA LYS A 42 26.50 11.88 -3.22
C LYS A 42 27.87 12.53 -3.44
N GLN A 43 28.92 12.05 -2.77
CA GLN A 43 30.32 12.47 -2.89
C GLN A 43 31.24 11.25 -2.79
N PRO A 44 32.46 11.29 -3.36
CA PRO A 44 33.47 10.25 -3.18
C PRO A 44 33.77 10.00 -1.70
N ALA A 45 34.03 8.73 -1.33
CA ALA A 45 34.40 8.39 0.03
C ALA A 45 35.76 8.98 0.42
N PRO A 46 35.88 9.68 1.55
CA PRO A 46 37.18 10.03 2.12
C PRO A 46 37.96 8.76 2.46
N SER A 47 39.28 8.79 2.33
CA SER A 47 40.16 7.63 2.56
C SER A 47 40.12 7.06 3.98
N ALA A 48 39.57 7.79 4.95
CA ALA A 48 39.47 7.39 6.35
C ALA A 48 38.07 6.85 6.77
N VAL A 49 37.14 6.67 5.83
CA VAL A 49 35.76 6.26 6.16
C VAL A 49 35.50 4.83 5.69
N ASP A 50 35.14 3.96 6.63
CA ASP A 50 34.75 2.59 6.32
C ASP A 50 33.43 2.53 5.53
N PRO A 51 33.25 1.53 4.66
CA PRO A 51 31.99 1.31 3.95
C PRO A 51 30.85 0.98 4.91
N ALA A 52 29.64 1.45 4.59
CA ALA A 52 28.42 1.11 5.28
C ALA A 52 27.73 -0.10 4.60
N PHE A 53 27.23 -1.02 5.41
CA PHE A 53 26.40 -2.13 4.96
C PHE A 53 25.15 -2.19 5.83
N PHE A 54 23.98 -2.12 5.20
CA PHE A 54 22.71 -2.14 5.93
C PHE A 54 21.58 -2.68 5.08
N VAL A 55 20.51 -3.13 5.73
CA VAL A 55 19.25 -3.50 5.09
C VAL A 55 18.19 -2.51 5.52
N SER A 56 17.65 -1.75 4.57
CA SER A 56 16.46 -0.93 4.78
C SER A 56 15.21 -1.69 4.36
N GLN A 57 14.07 -1.38 4.95
CA GLN A 57 12.81 -2.03 4.65
C GLN A 57 11.70 -1.00 4.60
N ARG A 58 10.87 -1.09 3.57
CA ARG A 58 9.54 -0.47 3.52
C ARG A 58 8.48 -1.54 3.67
N THR A 59 7.54 -1.30 4.58
CA THR A 59 6.29 -2.04 4.67
C THR A 59 5.14 -1.08 4.44
N ARG A 60 4.26 -1.37 3.49
CA ARG A 60 3.07 -0.56 3.21
C ARG A 60 1.83 -1.42 3.36
N LEU A 61 0.80 -0.88 4.00
CA LEU A 61 -0.52 -1.51 4.06
C LEU A 61 -1.52 -0.52 3.47
N THR A 62 -2.23 -0.96 2.43
CA THR A 62 -3.14 -0.12 1.67
C THR A 62 -4.52 -0.75 1.63
N GLY A 63 -5.49 -0.06 2.23
CA GLY A 63 -6.91 -0.34 2.06
C GLY A 63 -7.49 0.57 1.00
N GLU A 64 -8.22 -0.02 0.07
CA GLU A 64 -8.87 0.70 -1.02
C GLU A 64 -10.33 0.29 -1.12
N TYR A 65 -11.21 1.27 -1.33
CA TYR A 65 -12.62 1.06 -1.64
C TYR A 65 -12.94 1.71 -2.98
N LYS A 66 -13.63 0.99 -3.87
CA LYS A 66 -14.03 1.43 -5.20
C LYS A 66 -15.51 1.13 -5.46
N SER A 67 -16.27 2.16 -5.78
CA SER A 67 -17.64 2.09 -6.30
C SER A 67 -17.78 2.95 -7.56
N ASN A 68 -18.98 2.96 -8.16
CA ASN A 68 -19.27 3.78 -9.34
C ASN A 68 -19.27 5.30 -9.05
N VAL A 69 -19.42 5.70 -7.78
CA VAL A 69 -19.59 7.10 -7.36
C VAL A 69 -18.43 7.60 -6.50
N ALA A 70 -17.79 6.70 -5.75
CA ALA A 70 -16.74 7.05 -4.80
C ALA A 70 -15.57 6.08 -4.86
N LYS A 71 -14.36 6.61 -4.63
CA LYS A 71 -13.16 5.81 -4.34
C LYS A 71 -12.48 6.37 -3.09
N MET A 72 -12.02 5.49 -2.23
CA MET A 72 -11.27 5.85 -1.04
C MET A 72 -10.00 5.03 -0.97
N LEU A 73 -8.92 5.66 -0.51
CA LEU A 73 -7.67 4.95 -0.29
C LEU A 73 -7.05 5.44 1.02
N PHE A 74 -6.70 4.47 1.87
CA PHE A 74 -5.91 4.68 3.08
C PHE A 74 -4.68 3.80 3.02
N SER A 75 -3.51 4.39 3.19
CA SER A 75 -2.25 3.69 3.12
C SER A 75 -1.33 4.15 4.24
N PHE A 76 -0.93 3.20 5.09
CA PHE A 76 0.10 3.39 6.09
C PHE A 76 1.41 2.83 5.56
N GLN A 77 2.52 3.47 5.92
CA GLN A 77 3.85 3.12 5.47
C GLN A 77 4.82 3.18 6.64
N ASP A 78 5.60 2.13 6.81
CA ASP A 78 6.68 2.06 7.78
C ASP A 78 8.01 1.86 7.04
N VAL A 79 8.99 2.72 7.31
CA VAL A 79 10.30 2.66 6.67
C VAL A 79 11.40 2.70 7.72
N ARG A 80 12.18 1.62 7.81
CA ARG A 80 13.22 1.46 8.85
C ARG A 80 14.46 0.76 8.34
N THR A 81 15.57 0.92 9.06
CA THR A 81 16.78 0.12 8.83
C THR A 81 16.86 -0.98 9.88
N TRP A 82 17.20 -2.19 9.48
CA TRP A 82 17.28 -3.31 10.42
C TRP A 82 18.34 -3.03 11.49
N GLY A 83 17.92 -3.06 12.76
CA GLY A 83 18.77 -2.76 13.92
C GLY A 83 18.90 -1.27 14.26
N ASP A 84 18.15 -0.36 13.62
CA ASP A 84 18.21 1.08 13.94
C ASP A 84 17.53 1.46 15.26
N LEU A 85 16.60 0.64 15.76
CA LEU A 85 15.86 0.86 17.00
C LEU A 85 16.14 -0.26 18.01
N PRO A 86 16.30 0.07 19.31
CA PRO A 86 16.31 -0.92 20.37
C PRO A 86 15.00 -1.74 20.39
N GLN A 87 15.08 -3.01 20.79
CA GLN A 87 13.95 -3.94 20.81
C GLN A 87 12.72 -3.42 21.59
N LEU A 88 12.93 -2.60 22.62
CA LEU A 88 11.88 -2.02 23.48
C LEU A 88 11.84 -0.49 23.39
N SER A 89 11.99 0.06 22.18
CA SER A 89 11.82 1.51 21.97
C SER A 89 10.36 1.92 22.13
N SER A 90 10.08 2.89 23.00
CA SER A 90 8.78 3.54 23.12
C SER A 90 8.56 4.63 22.06
N ALA A 91 9.62 5.04 21.36
CA ALA A 91 9.55 5.97 20.24
C ALA A 91 9.48 5.18 18.93
N ASN A 92 8.38 5.35 18.19
CA ASN A 92 8.24 4.85 16.82
C ASN A 92 7.89 6.02 15.89
N ASP A 93 8.92 6.63 15.31
CA ASP A 93 8.83 7.74 14.37
C ASP A 93 8.83 7.28 12.89
N LYS A 94 8.82 5.97 12.64
CA LYS A 94 8.98 5.38 11.30
C LYS A 94 7.65 5.11 10.58
N LEU A 95 6.55 5.04 11.34
CA LEU A 95 5.21 4.87 10.78
C LEU A 95 4.66 6.20 10.30
N THR A 96 4.23 6.25 9.04
CA THR A 96 3.74 7.43 8.35
C THR A 96 2.46 7.13 7.59
N LEU A 97 1.65 8.17 7.38
CA LEU A 97 0.49 8.10 6.49
C LEU A 97 0.96 8.40 5.06
N HIS A 98 1.00 7.38 4.20
CA HIS A 98 1.45 7.54 2.82
C HIS A 98 0.37 8.20 1.97
N GLN A 99 -0.85 7.65 1.97
CA GLN A 99 -2.01 8.21 1.28
C GLN A 99 -3.26 8.11 2.16
N ALA A 100 -4.12 9.11 2.09
CA ALA A 100 -5.42 9.16 2.74
C ALA A 100 -6.30 10.16 1.99
N TRP A 101 -7.14 9.67 1.09
CA TRP A 101 -7.95 10.52 0.23
C TRP A 101 -9.30 9.90 -0.14
N LEU A 102 -10.22 10.76 -0.52
CA LEU A 102 -11.54 10.44 -1.06
C LEU A 102 -11.67 11.10 -2.44
N GLU A 103 -12.09 10.31 -3.42
CA GLU A 103 -12.45 10.75 -4.77
C GLU A 103 -13.95 10.54 -4.98
N LEU A 104 -14.66 11.59 -5.38
CA LEU A 104 -16.08 11.57 -5.69
C LEU A 104 -16.31 11.95 -7.15
N LYS A 105 -17.20 11.22 -7.82
CA LYS A 105 -17.68 11.56 -9.15
C LYS A 105 -18.73 12.67 -9.05
N VAL A 106 -18.36 13.90 -9.42
CA VAL A 106 -19.26 15.08 -9.33
C VAL A 106 -20.06 15.25 -10.62
N PHE A 107 -19.41 15.05 -11.76
CA PHE A 107 -20.05 15.06 -13.09
C PHE A 107 -19.65 13.81 -13.88
N LYS A 108 -20.22 13.63 -15.07
CA LYS A 108 -19.95 12.45 -15.92
C LYS A 108 -18.46 12.18 -16.13
N ASP A 109 -17.68 13.24 -16.31
CA ASP A 109 -16.26 13.21 -16.68
C ASP A 109 -15.38 14.02 -15.70
N VAL A 110 -15.92 14.44 -14.55
CA VAL A 110 -15.19 15.23 -13.55
C VAL A 110 -15.29 14.58 -12.19
N ASN A 111 -14.13 14.25 -11.63
CA ASN A 111 -13.99 13.73 -10.27
C ASN A 111 -13.32 14.78 -9.39
N LEU A 112 -13.80 14.92 -8.16
CA LEU A 112 -13.16 15.73 -7.13
C LEU A 112 -12.43 14.80 -6.16
N LYS A 113 -11.12 14.98 -6.02
CA LYS A 113 -10.28 14.18 -5.13
C LYS A 113 -9.64 15.07 -4.07
N ALA A 114 -9.85 14.73 -2.80
CA ALA A 114 -9.39 15.51 -1.66
C ALA A 114 -8.73 14.62 -0.60
N GLY A 115 -7.68 15.14 0.03
CA GLY A 115 -6.87 14.45 1.04
C GLY A 115 -5.39 14.39 0.67
N ARG A 116 -4.63 13.59 1.42
CA ARG A 116 -3.21 13.31 1.14
C ARG A 116 -3.13 12.28 0.03
N GLN A 117 -2.63 12.67 -1.13
CA GLN A 117 -2.59 11.84 -2.32
C GLN A 117 -1.25 11.98 -3.05
N GLU A 118 -0.90 10.94 -3.79
CA GLU A 118 0.15 11.06 -4.79
C GLU A 118 -0.38 11.77 -6.04
N ILE A 119 0.49 12.57 -6.64
CA ILE A 119 0.26 13.21 -7.93
C ILE A 119 1.43 12.82 -8.81
N ILE A 120 1.14 12.15 -9.92
CA ILE A 120 2.14 11.77 -10.93
C ILE A 120 1.72 12.45 -12.23
N TYR A 121 2.58 13.29 -12.76
CA TYR A 121 2.30 14.09 -13.96
C TYR A 121 3.55 14.23 -14.82
N ASP A 122 3.35 14.16 -16.14
CA ASP A 122 4.39 14.26 -17.16
C ASP A 122 5.54 13.27 -16.92
N ASP A 123 5.25 11.96 -16.88
CA ASP A 123 6.24 10.90 -16.61
C ASP A 123 7.09 11.14 -15.35
N ALA A 124 6.45 11.65 -14.30
CA ALA A 124 7.07 12.04 -13.03
C ALA A 124 8.05 13.23 -13.11
N ARG A 125 8.07 13.97 -14.22
CA ARG A 125 8.95 15.13 -14.43
C ARG A 125 8.48 16.36 -13.67
N LEU A 126 7.17 16.62 -13.66
CA LEU A 126 6.58 17.77 -12.98
C LEU A 126 6.13 17.39 -11.56
N PHE A 127 5.40 16.29 -11.43
CA PHE A 127 5.03 15.72 -10.15
C PHE A 127 5.35 14.24 -10.17
N GLY A 128 6.11 13.76 -9.19
CA GLY A 128 6.52 12.36 -9.09
C GLY A 128 6.43 11.87 -7.64
N ASN A 129 6.20 10.58 -7.47
CA ASN A 129 6.07 9.96 -6.16
C ASN A 129 7.38 9.41 -5.58
N VAL A 130 8.47 9.41 -6.37
CA VAL A 130 9.81 8.97 -5.92
C VAL A 130 9.78 7.54 -5.32
N ASP A 131 8.94 6.64 -5.85
CA ASP A 131 8.73 5.30 -5.28
C ASP A 131 9.98 4.40 -5.32
N TRP A 132 11.02 4.81 -6.06
CA TRP A 132 12.35 4.18 -6.01
C TRP A 132 13.09 4.44 -4.68
N ALA A 133 12.77 5.51 -3.96
CA ALA A 133 13.27 5.72 -2.60
C ALA A 133 12.48 4.84 -1.62
N GLN A 134 13.08 4.47 -0.50
CA GLN A 134 12.34 3.75 0.54
C GLN A 134 11.22 4.59 1.14
N GLN A 135 11.36 5.93 1.11
CA GLN A 135 10.39 6.89 1.66
C GLN A 135 9.33 7.36 0.66
N GLY A 136 9.46 6.97 -0.62
CA GLY A 136 8.44 7.26 -1.63
C GLY A 136 7.16 6.49 -1.39
#